data_AF-A0AAD8EDV3-F1
#
_entry.id   AF-A0AAD8EDV3-F1
#
_cell.length_a   1.000
_cell.length_b   1.000
_cell.length_c   1.000
_cell.angle_alpha   90.00
_cell.angle_beta   90.00
_cell.angle_gamma   90.00
#
_symmetry.space_group_name_H-M   'P 1'
#
loop_
_entity.id
_entity.type
_entity.pdbx_description
1 polymer ?
#
loop_
_entity_poly.entity_id
_entity_poly.type
_entity_poly.pdbx_seq_one_letter_code
_entity_poly.pdbx_strand_id
1 'polypeptide(L)'
;MGHSDTSPGEKPIFECFTNNTISKIELYGWNPYVSHTQCTEPNKIIHLDTWNLQEGGFLRKFPLFSYQIPNTLHGCPLRVTALELQPFLIAQNTNGTTTFTGFDQRIIHLISQMVNMSIEYRGTLPGNRIEIRMNALRDLLVGTTDMISGGYILHIALMPFADPLMSYMENTVKWYVPCGTPIPRIEKISQMFKLNVWLMVVVQIILSVIFMSNISKRTSKLSGDKGSLNVSSTIFVVLSILLGVSITKVPFSIPQRILFISLIWYAFALSTIFQSLFTSILVDPGYYDQIRILDELIASEFIYYCDDNIDDFMNFTTPEYYNKVKLERRRVYESEFYYVSYFENNNAVLVGFHIFYSTL
;
A
#
# COMPACT_ATOMS: atom_id res chain seq x y z
N MET A 1 -11.92 -71.86 21.40
CA MET A 1 -10.83 -71.96 20.40
C MET A 1 -10.70 -70.58 19.77
N GLY A 2 -9.55 -69.91 19.75
CA GLY A 2 -8.21 -70.30 20.19
C GLY A 2 -7.17 -69.80 19.17
N HIS A 3 -6.03 -69.27 19.66
CA HIS A 3 -4.95 -68.61 18.92
C HIS A 3 -5.29 -67.20 18.39
N SER A 4 -4.56 -66.10 18.71
CA SER A 4 -3.14 -65.83 19.07
C SER A 4 -2.20 -65.59 17.89
N ASP A 5 -1.49 -64.45 17.97
CA ASP A 5 -0.08 -64.15 17.60
C ASP A 5 -0.03 -62.63 17.21
N THR A 6 0.58 -61.68 17.94
CA THR A 6 2.01 -61.42 18.27
C THR A 6 2.90 -61.30 17.03
N SER A 7 3.86 -60.38 16.85
CA SER A 7 4.45 -59.25 17.62
C SER A 7 5.18 -58.33 16.59
N PRO A 8 5.87 -57.19 16.91
CA PRO A 8 6.22 -56.53 18.18
C PRO A 8 5.56 -55.12 18.32
N GLY A 9 5.93 -54.17 19.20
CA GLY A 9 6.82 -54.19 20.37
C GLY A 9 7.74 -52.95 20.53
N GLU A 10 7.19 -51.73 20.53
CA GLU A 10 7.91 -50.54 20.99
C GLU A 10 7.98 -50.49 22.52
N LYS A 11 9.19 -50.47 23.07
CA LYS A 11 9.43 -50.30 24.52
C LYS A 11 9.51 -48.80 24.85
N PRO A 12 8.70 -48.27 25.77
CA PRO A 12 9.05 -47.04 26.46
C PRO A 12 10.23 -47.33 27.40
N ILE A 13 11.38 -46.69 27.14
CA ILE A 13 12.55 -46.77 28.01
C ILE A 13 12.32 -45.85 29.22
N PHE A 14 11.77 -46.42 30.28
CA PHE A 14 11.81 -45.85 31.63
C PHE A 14 12.11 -46.95 32.64
N GLU A 15 13.40 -47.27 32.81
CA GLU A 15 13.88 -47.98 33.99
C GLU A 15 13.83 -47.02 35.20
N CYS A 16 12.68 -46.96 35.85
CA CYS A 16 12.56 -46.30 37.14
C CYS A 16 13.20 -47.16 38.24
N PHE A 17 14.09 -46.55 39.02
CA PHE A 17 14.72 -47.17 40.20
C PHE A 17 13.67 -47.76 41.16
N THR A 18 13.76 -49.07 41.40
CA THR A 18 12.86 -49.80 42.29
C THR A 18 13.31 -49.72 43.76
N ASN A 19 12.61 -48.92 44.57
CA ASN A 19 12.14 -49.31 45.93
C ASN A 19 11.47 -48.13 46.68
N ASN A 20 10.42 -47.58 46.09
CA ASN A 20 9.35 -46.92 46.86
C ASN A 20 8.05 -47.07 46.07
N THR A 21 7.03 -47.70 46.67
CA THR A 21 5.70 -47.81 46.06
C THR A 21 5.01 -46.44 46.13
N ILE A 22 5.16 -45.63 45.08
CA ILE A 22 4.42 -44.37 44.94
C ILE A 22 2.93 -44.72 44.88
N SER A 23 2.20 -44.43 45.95
CA SER A 23 0.75 -44.71 46.06
C SER A 23 -0.12 -43.50 45.72
N LYS A 24 0.46 -42.29 45.78
CA LYS A 24 -0.23 -41.01 45.63
C LYS A 24 0.67 -40.02 44.89
N ILE A 25 0.05 -39.14 44.11
CA ILE A 25 0.71 -37.98 43.50
C ILE A 25 0.01 -36.73 44.03
N GLU A 26 0.75 -35.81 44.64
CA GLU A 26 0.21 -34.55 45.16
C GLU A 26 0.37 -33.45 44.11
N LEU A 27 -0.69 -32.67 43.90
CA LEU A 27 -0.77 -31.67 42.85
C LEU A 27 -0.87 -30.28 43.50
N TYR A 28 0.17 -29.48 43.27
CA TYR A 28 0.34 -28.16 43.82
C TYR A 28 0.22 -27.08 42.74
N GLY A 29 -0.16 -25.87 43.14
CA GLY A 29 -0.23 -24.70 42.27
C GLY A 29 -0.07 -23.41 43.07
N TRP A 30 -0.31 -22.28 42.43
CA TRP A 30 -0.28 -20.96 43.04
C TRP A 30 -1.24 -20.03 42.29
N ASN A 31 -1.78 -19.03 42.96
CA ASN A 31 -2.65 -18.03 42.33
C ASN A 31 -1.84 -16.75 42.08
N PRO A 32 -1.88 -16.16 40.87
CA PRO A 32 -1.27 -14.86 40.60
C PRO A 32 -2.17 -13.71 41.06
N TYR A 33 -1.57 -12.53 41.25
CA TYR A 33 -2.23 -11.25 41.54
C TYR A 33 -3.15 -11.27 42.78
N VAL A 34 -2.71 -11.92 43.86
CA VAL A 34 -3.47 -12.04 45.12
C VAL A 34 -3.53 -10.71 45.89
N SER A 35 -2.51 -9.86 45.73
CA SER A 35 -2.42 -8.55 46.37
C SER A 35 -1.46 -7.62 45.60
N HIS A 36 -1.44 -6.35 45.95
CA HIS A 36 -0.47 -5.37 45.45
C HIS A 36 1.02 -5.75 45.73
N THR A 37 1.27 -6.65 46.68
CA THR A 37 2.61 -7.18 47.01
C THR A 37 2.88 -8.56 46.41
N GLN A 38 1.86 -9.28 45.94
CA GLN A 38 1.99 -10.63 45.40
C GLN A 38 1.34 -10.69 44.00
N CYS A 39 2.12 -10.23 43.02
CA CYS A 39 1.74 -10.20 41.61
C CYS A 39 2.05 -11.55 40.94
N THR A 40 3.21 -11.70 40.31
CA THR A 40 3.60 -12.88 39.51
C THR A 40 4.54 -13.85 40.22
N GLU A 41 5.01 -13.54 41.43
CA GLU A 41 5.91 -14.42 42.17
C GLU A 41 5.15 -15.47 43.00
N PRO A 42 5.50 -16.77 42.92
CA PRO A 42 4.81 -17.86 43.60
C PRO A 42 5.19 -17.95 45.09
N ASN A 43 4.97 -16.87 45.84
CA ASN A 43 5.29 -16.77 47.28
C ASN A 43 4.39 -17.63 48.18
N LYS A 44 3.30 -18.20 47.64
CA LYS A 44 2.39 -19.10 48.37
C LYS A 44 1.90 -20.24 47.47
N ILE A 45 2.57 -21.38 47.59
CA ILE A 45 2.14 -22.63 46.97
C ILE A 45 0.92 -23.18 47.74
N ILE A 46 -0.10 -23.60 47.01
CA ILE A 46 -1.33 -24.21 47.52
C ILE A 46 -1.46 -25.65 47.03
N HIS A 47 -1.89 -26.56 47.90
CA HIS A 47 -2.22 -27.94 47.51
C HIS A 47 -3.60 -27.97 46.84
N LEU A 48 -3.64 -28.23 45.54
CA LEU A 48 -4.86 -28.28 44.74
C LEU A 48 -5.59 -29.61 44.95
N ASP A 49 -4.93 -30.74 44.67
CA ASP A 49 -5.54 -32.07 44.72
C ASP A 49 -4.51 -33.19 44.95
N THR A 50 -4.98 -34.41 45.18
CA THR A 50 -4.15 -35.61 45.27
C THR A 50 -4.73 -36.67 44.33
N TRP A 51 -3.90 -37.23 43.45
CA TRP A 51 -4.26 -38.37 42.60
C TRP A 51 -3.94 -39.68 43.33
N ASN A 52 -4.93 -40.57 43.43
CA ASN A 52 -4.76 -41.92 43.95
C ASN A 52 -4.51 -42.89 42.80
N LEU A 53 -3.33 -43.52 42.79
CA LEU A 53 -2.91 -44.47 41.75
C LEU A 53 -3.68 -45.80 41.80
N GLN A 54 -4.29 -46.16 42.93
CA GLN A 54 -5.08 -47.39 43.07
C GLN A 54 -6.53 -47.21 42.60
N GLU A 55 -7.09 -46.02 42.80
CA GLU A 55 -8.48 -45.68 42.40
C GLU A 55 -8.56 -45.04 41.02
N GLY A 56 -7.43 -44.62 40.44
CA GLY A 56 -7.36 -44.03 39.10
C GLY A 56 -8.03 -42.65 39.00
N GLY A 57 -7.95 -41.83 40.06
CA GLY A 57 -8.67 -40.56 40.11
C GLY A 57 -8.13 -39.53 41.11
N PHE A 58 -8.55 -38.28 40.92
CA PHE A 58 -8.35 -37.17 41.85
C PHE A 58 -9.34 -37.25 43.02
N LEU A 59 -8.85 -37.09 44.25
CA LEU A 59 -9.66 -37.20 45.46
C LEU A 59 -10.63 -36.03 45.66
N ARG A 60 -10.21 -34.79 45.35
CA ARG A 60 -11.04 -33.58 45.49
C ARG A 60 -11.74 -33.16 44.20
N LYS A 61 -11.32 -33.70 43.06
CA LYS A 61 -11.78 -33.35 41.70
C LYS A 61 -11.66 -31.84 41.44
N PHE A 62 -10.53 -31.26 41.84
CA PHE A 62 -10.23 -29.84 41.66
C PHE A 62 -10.27 -29.47 40.16
N PRO A 63 -10.88 -28.33 39.77
CA PRO A 63 -10.92 -27.90 38.36
C PRO A 63 -9.55 -27.38 37.91
N LEU A 64 -8.68 -28.30 37.46
CA LEU A 64 -7.30 -28.01 37.02
C LEU A 64 -7.22 -26.97 35.89
N PHE A 65 -8.24 -26.90 35.03
CA PHE A 65 -8.33 -25.98 33.88
C PHE A 65 -9.32 -24.85 34.14
N SER A 66 -9.29 -24.28 35.35
CA SER A 66 -10.03 -23.06 35.70
C SER A 66 -9.29 -21.81 35.24
N TYR A 67 -10.01 -20.77 34.81
CA TYR A 67 -9.42 -19.47 34.53
C TYR A 67 -9.08 -18.78 35.86
N GLN A 68 -7.78 -18.65 36.15
CA GLN A 68 -7.28 -18.20 37.47
C GLN A 68 -6.83 -16.73 37.52
N ILE A 69 -6.94 -15.98 36.42
CA ILE A 69 -6.60 -14.55 36.40
C ILE A 69 -7.79 -13.77 37.01
N PRO A 70 -7.59 -12.99 38.09
CA PRO A 70 -8.66 -12.20 38.69
C PRO A 70 -9.03 -10.99 37.82
N ASN A 71 -10.29 -10.54 37.93
CA ASN A 71 -10.78 -9.35 37.22
C ASN A 71 -10.09 -8.04 37.65
N THR A 72 -9.40 -8.05 38.79
CA THR A 72 -8.64 -6.91 39.34
C THR A 72 -7.22 -7.35 39.70
N LEU A 73 -6.21 -6.62 39.24
CA LEU A 73 -4.80 -6.92 39.43
C LEU A 73 -4.16 -6.10 40.57
N HIS A 74 -5.00 -5.50 41.43
CA HIS A 74 -4.65 -4.87 42.70
C HIS A 74 -3.49 -3.85 42.65
N GLY A 75 -3.33 -3.13 41.52
CA GLY A 75 -2.31 -2.11 41.33
C GLY A 75 -0.93 -2.64 40.91
N CYS A 76 -0.78 -3.95 40.66
CA CYS A 76 0.46 -4.56 40.18
C CYS A 76 1.03 -3.82 38.95
N PRO A 77 2.36 -3.69 38.82
CA PRO A 77 2.98 -2.98 37.71
C PRO A 77 2.99 -3.84 36.44
N LEU A 78 2.50 -3.27 35.34
CA LEU A 78 2.74 -3.73 33.98
C LEU A 78 4.00 -3.04 33.47
N ARG A 79 5.08 -3.80 33.27
CA ARG A 79 6.33 -3.28 32.74
C ARG A 79 6.23 -3.23 31.21
N VAL A 80 6.31 -2.04 30.64
CA VAL A 80 6.10 -1.82 29.21
C VAL A 80 7.38 -1.25 28.60
N THR A 81 8.01 -1.97 27.68
CA THR A 81 9.12 -1.43 26.89
C THR A 81 8.57 -0.43 25.88
N ALA A 82 8.94 0.84 26.06
CA ALA A 82 8.51 1.96 25.25
C ALA A 82 9.43 2.13 24.03
N LEU A 83 8.89 1.92 22.84
CA LEU A 83 9.54 2.26 21.57
C LEU A 83 8.98 3.57 21.06
N GLU A 84 9.81 4.60 20.89
CA GLU A 84 9.32 5.87 20.37
C GLU A 84 9.01 5.75 18.87
N LEU A 85 7.74 5.96 18.52
CA LEU A 85 7.25 5.98 17.15
C LEU A 85 5.97 6.82 17.10
N GLN A 86 6.05 8.01 16.49
CA GLN A 86 4.88 8.85 16.30
C GLN A 86 3.94 8.23 15.24
N PRO A 87 2.60 8.31 15.39
CA PRO A 87 1.83 8.85 16.51
C PRO A 87 1.48 7.82 17.62
N PHE A 88 2.05 6.61 17.56
CA PHE A 88 1.76 5.48 18.45
C PHE A 88 2.21 5.73 19.89
N LEU A 89 3.47 6.12 20.07
CA LEU A 89 4.08 6.40 21.36
C LEU A 89 5.10 7.54 21.22
N ILE A 90 4.88 8.61 21.98
CA ILE A 90 5.60 9.87 21.93
C ILE A 90 6.10 10.19 23.33
N ALA A 91 7.41 10.32 23.49
CA ALA A 91 8.05 10.69 24.74
C ALA A 91 8.01 12.22 24.93
N GLN A 92 7.64 12.67 26.12
CA GLN A 92 7.67 14.07 26.54
C GLN A 92 8.43 14.18 27.86
N ASN A 93 9.62 14.79 27.81
CA ASN A 93 10.46 14.98 28.98
C ASN A 93 10.14 16.32 29.65
N THR A 94 9.54 16.27 30.84
CA THR A 94 9.22 17.44 31.65
C THR A 94 9.96 17.34 32.99
N ASN A 95 10.83 18.30 33.29
CA ASN A 95 11.60 18.38 34.54
C ASN A 95 12.35 17.08 34.93
N GLY A 96 12.86 16.34 33.94
CA GLY A 96 13.58 15.08 34.14
C GLY A 96 12.67 13.85 34.29
N THR A 97 11.35 14.02 34.31
CA THR A 97 10.39 12.92 34.21
C THR A 97 9.95 12.73 32.75
N THR A 98 10.13 11.52 32.23
CA THR A 98 9.63 11.18 30.88
C THR A 98 8.20 10.68 31.01
N THR A 99 7.28 11.42 30.41
CA THR A 99 5.88 11.02 30.25
C THR A 99 5.66 10.50 28.84
N PHE A 100 4.73 9.56 28.66
CA PHE A 100 4.41 8.99 27.36
C PHE A 100 2.98 9.34 26.98
N THR A 101 2.78 9.62 25.68
CA THR A 101 1.48 9.94 25.08
C THR A 101 1.39 9.26 23.71
N GLY A 102 0.19 9.14 23.12
CA GLY A 102 0.00 8.54 21.79
C GLY A 102 -1.18 7.57 21.74
N PHE A 103 -1.32 6.83 20.64
CA PHE A 103 -2.37 5.81 20.50
C PHE A 103 -2.18 4.64 21.48
N ASP A 104 -1.00 4.02 21.48
CA ASP A 104 -0.72 2.81 22.26
C ASP A 104 -0.82 3.10 23.76
N GLN A 105 -0.29 4.25 24.19
CA GLN A 105 -0.40 4.71 25.58
C GLN A 105 -1.85 4.86 26.04
N ARG A 106 -2.73 5.41 25.19
CA ARG A 106 -4.17 5.55 25.53
C ARG A 106 -4.86 4.21 25.66
N ILE A 107 -4.56 3.26 24.76
CA ILE A 107 -5.11 1.90 24.80
C ILE A 107 -4.66 1.19 26.09
N ILE A 108 -3.36 1.19 26.38
CA ILE A 108 -2.81 0.55 27.59
C ILE A 108 -3.35 1.22 28.86
N HIS A 109 -3.52 2.55 28.88
CA HIS A 109 -4.09 3.27 30.02
C HIS A 109 -5.56 2.92 30.29
N LEU A 110 -6.37 2.77 29.24
CA LEU A 110 -7.76 2.31 29.38
C LEU A 110 -7.83 0.89 29.95
N ILE A 111 -6.98 -0.02 29.45
CA ILE A 111 -6.88 -1.39 29.98
C ILE A 111 -6.47 -1.36 31.45
N SER A 112 -5.42 -0.61 31.80
CA SER A 112 -4.90 -0.57 33.18
C SER A 112 -5.91 0.02 34.18
N GLN A 113 -6.75 0.97 33.75
CA GLN A 113 -7.88 1.45 34.55
C GLN A 113 -8.95 0.37 34.74
N MET A 114 -9.30 -0.39 33.70
CA MET A 114 -10.33 -1.44 33.79
C MET A 114 -9.94 -2.59 34.73
N VAL A 115 -8.68 -3.03 34.70
CA VAL A 115 -8.20 -4.14 35.54
C VAL A 115 -7.50 -3.69 36.83
N ASN A 116 -7.49 -2.39 37.14
CA ASN A 116 -6.78 -1.79 38.29
C ASN A 116 -5.30 -2.23 38.36
N MET A 117 -4.50 -1.71 37.44
CA MET A 117 -3.09 -2.05 37.22
C MET A 117 -2.28 -0.76 37.03
N SER A 118 -1.05 -0.71 37.56
CA SER A 118 -0.13 0.41 37.33
C SER A 118 0.71 0.15 36.07
N ILE A 119 1.20 1.21 35.41
CA ILE A 119 2.01 1.10 34.19
C ILE A 119 3.41 1.65 34.49
N GLU A 120 4.43 0.83 34.23
CA GLU A 120 5.84 1.20 34.38
C GLU A 120 6.51 1.17 32.99
N TYR A 121 6.74 2.34 32.41
CA TYR A 121 7.45 2.43 31.12
C TYR A 121 8.96 2.27 31.31
N ARG A 122 9.56 1.39 30.50
CA ARG A 122 11.00 1.09 30.48
C ARG A 122 11.58 1.42 29.11
N GLY A 123 12.81 1.94 29.08
CA GLY A 123 13.62 1.96 27.87
C GLY A 123 14.23 0.58 27.59
N THR A 124 14.75 0.39 26.38
CA THR A 124 15.59 -0.76 26.02
C THR A 124 17.00 -0.29 25.64
N LEU A 125 17.90 -1.21 25.31
CA LEU A 125 19.27 -0.89 24.91
C LEU A 125 19.30 -0.06 23.61
N PRO A 126 20.12 1.01 23.55
CA PRO A 126 20.24 1.86 22.36
C PRO A 126 20.84 1.08 21.19
N GLY A 127 20.47 1.48 19.97
CA GLY A 127 20.91 0.87 18.72
C GLY A 127 20.18 1.51 17.53
N ASN A 128 20.26 0.91 16.35
CA ASN A 128 19.42 1.27 15.21
C ASN A 128 17.95 0.83 15.42
N ARG A 129 17.03 1.20 14.51
CA ARG A 129 15.59 0.93 14.68
C ARG A 129 15.21 -0.56 14.71
N ILE A 130 16.05 -1.43 14.17
CA ILE A 130 15.86 -2.88 14.16
C ILE A 130 16.46 -3.49 15.43
N GLU A 131 17.69 -3.12 15.79
CA GLU A 131 18.36 -3.51 17.04
C GLU A 131 17.50 -3.18 18.26
N ILE A 132 16.93 -1.96 18.33
CA ILE A 132 16.01 -1.55 19.39
C ILE A 132 14.78 -2.48 19.48
N ARG A 133 14.20 -2.90 18.34
CA ARG A 133 13.06 -3.83 18.29
C ARG A 133 13.42 -5.27 18.68
N MET A 134 14.64 -5.69 18.36
CA MET A 134 15.17 -7.01 18.75
C MET A 134 15.58 -7.04 20.22
N ASN A 135 16.12 -5.93 20.76
CA ASN A 135 16.42 -5.76 22.17
C ASN A 135 15.12 -5.78 23.01
N ALA A 136 14.08 -5.07 22.57
CA ALA A 136 12.77 -5.13 23.23
C ALA A 136 12.14 -6.54 23.22
N LEU A 137 12.31 -7.30 22.13
CA LEU A 137 11.87 -8.70 22.05
C LEU A 137 12.67 -9.62 22.99
N ARG A 138 13.99 -9.38 23.11
CA ARG A 138 14.84 -10.06 24.09
C ARG A 138 14.43 -9.72 25.53
N ASP A 139 14.11 -8.46 25.82
CA ASP A 139 13.62 -8.03 27.14
C ASP A 139 12.33 -8.77 27.52
N LEU A 140 11.42 -8.99 26.56
CA LEU A 140 10.20 -9.76 26.75
C LEU A 140 10.50 -11.25 26.99
N LEU A 141 11.38 -11.86 26.19
CA LEU A 141 11.79 -13.27 26.34
C LEU A 141 12.50 -13.56 27.68
N VAL A 142 13.24 -12.60 28.22
CA VAL A 142 13.91 -12.73 29.53
C VAL A 142 12.96 -12.37 30.69
N GLY A 143 11.79 -11.78 30.40
CA GLY A 143 10.83 -11.34 31.42
C GLY A 143 11.27 -10.09 32.18
N THR A 144 12.16 -9.26 31.60
CA THR A 144 12.50 -7.93 32.17
C THR A 144 11.39 -6.90 31.90
N THR A 145 10.57 -7.15 30.88
CA THR A 145 9.36 -6.42 30.51
C THR A 145 8.20 -7.39 30.32
N ASP A 146 6.96 -6.92 30.47
CA ASP A 146 5.73 -7.71 30.31
C ASP A 146 5.05 -7.45 28.96
N MET A 147 5.32 -6.31 28.32
CA MET A 147 4.72 -5.88 27.06
C MET A 147 5.67 -4.95 26.29
N ILE A 148 5.55 -4.93 24.95
CA ILE A 148 6.21 -3.95 24.08
C ILE A 148 5.14 -3.00 23.51
N SER A 149 5.43 -1.70 23.46
CA SER A 149 4.53 -0.65 22.99
C SER A 149 5.27 0.34 22.08
N GLY A 150 4.59 0.93 21.10
CA GLY A 150 5.19 1.85 20.12
C GLY A 150 5.15 1.37 18.67
N GLY A 151 3.99 0.90 18.21
CA GLY A 151 3.80 0.47 16.82
C GLY A 151 4.75 -0.65 16.39
N TYR A 152 4.79 -1.74 17.17
CA TYR A 152 5.54 -2.94 16.82
C TYR A 152 4.86 -3.66 15.64
N ILE A 153 5.64 -4.03 14.63
CA ILE A 153 5.09 -4.60 13.39
C ILE A 153 4.78 -6.09 13.60
N LEU A 154 3.52 -6.48 13.36
CA LEU A 154 3.12 -7.88 13.34
C LEU A 154 3.70 -8.57 12.10
N HIS A 155 4.63 -9.51 12.32
CA HIS A 155 5.26 -10.28 11.25
C HIS A 155 5.40 -11.76 11.65
N ILE A 156 5.20 -12.67 10.70
CA ILE A 156 5.18 -14.12 10.97
C ILE A 156 6.49 -14.65 11.58
N ALA A 157 7.63 -14.06 11.19
CA ALA A 157 8.94 -14.42 11.76
C ALA A 157 9.10 -14.09 13.26
N LEU A 158 8.20 -13.27 13.82
CA LEU A 158 8.26 -12.81 15.22
C LEU A 158 7.30 -13.59 16.14
N MET A 159 6.30 -14.29 15.55
CA MET A 159 5.34 -15.13 16.28
C MET A 159 5.98 -16.25 17.15
N PRO A 160 7.13 -16.86 16.81
CA PRO A 160 7.77 -17.85 17.69
C PRO A 160 8.34 -17.28 19.00
N PHE A 161 8.42 -15.94 19.13
CA PHE A 161 9.11 -15.27 20.24
C PHE A 161 8.17 -14.46 21.14
N ALA A 162 6.99 -14.08 20.65
CA ALA A 162 6.02 -13.30 21.41
C ALA A 162 4.60 -13.50 20.87
N ASP A 163 3.63 -13.61 21.78
CA ASP A 163 2.21 -13.60 21.43
C ASP A 163 1.75 -12.17 21.11
N PRO A 164 1.30 -11.87 19.88
CA PRO A 164 0.83 -10.54 19.53
C PRO A 164 -0.59 -10.28 20.06
N LEU A 165 -0.86 -9.04 20.45
CA LEU A 165 -2.23 -8.56 20.62
C LEU A 165 -2.96 -8.49 19.27
N MET A 166 -4.29 -8.34 19.31
CA MET A 166 -5.09 -8.10 18.11
C MET A 166 -4.60 -6.84 17.39
N SER A 167 -4.36 -6.95 16.08
CA SER A 167 -3.99 -5.80 15.26
C SER A 167 -5.16 -4.81 15.19
N TYR A 168 -4.88 -3.55 15.55
CA TYR A 168 -5.82 -2.43 15.52
C TYR A 168 -5.51 -1.42 14.41
N MET A 169 -4.42 -1.61 13.65
CA MET A 169 -4.03 -0.76 12.54
C MET A 169 -3.33 -1.57 11.45
N GLU A 170 -3.75 -1.38 10.20
CA GLU A 170 -3.08 -1.91 9.02
C GLU A 170 -2.27 -0.81 8.33
N ASN A 171 -1.05 -1.13 7.90
CA ASN A 171 -0.19 -0.23 7.13
C ASN A 171 0.47 -1.01 5.99
N THR A 172 0.58 -0.40 4.81
CA THR A 172 1.12 -1.03 3.60
C THR A 172 2.43 -0.34 3.20
N VAL A 173 3.45 -1.13 2.86
CA VAL A 173 4.67 -0.60 2.24
C VAL A 173 4.41 -0.40 0.75
N LYS A 174 4.79 0.76 0.21
CA LYS A 174 4.61 1.12 -1.20
C LYS A 174 5.90 1.67 -1.80
N TRP A 175 6.04 1.47 -3.10
CA TRP A 175 6.99 2.20 -3.93
C TRP A 175 6.41 3.56 -4.29
N TYR A 176 7.22 4.59 -4.16
CA TYR A 176 6.91 5.95 -4.58
C TYR A 176 7.81 6.27 -5.77
N VAL A 177 7.17 6.43 -6.92
CA VAL A 177 7.82 6.69 -8.22
C VAL A 177 7.46 8.10 -8.70
N PRO A 178 8.35 8.81 -9.40
CA PRO A 178 8.07 10.15 -9.89
C PRO A 178 6.77 10.19 -10.70
N CYS A 179 6.02 11.29 -10.55
CA CYS A 179 4.84 11.53 -11.36
C CYS A 179 5.22 11.62 -12.84
N GLY A 180 4.38 11.11 -13.73
CA GLY A 180 4.55 11.33 -15.17
C GLY A 180 4.64 12.84 -15.45
N THR A 181 5.53 13.25 -16.34
CA THR A 181 5.66 14.68 -16.70
C THR A 181 4.50 15.09 -17.62
N PRO A 182 4.06 16.37 -17.57
CA PRO A 182 3.00 16.85 -18.44
C PRO A 182 3.48 16.86 -19.89
N ILE A 183 2.68 16.32 -20.80
CA ILE A 183 3.05 16.23 -22.22
C ILE A 183 3.13 17.64 -22.82
N PRO A 184 4.21 18.00 -23.56
CA PRO A 184 4.29 19.30 -24.21
C PRO A 184 3.08 19.56 -25.11
N ARG A 185 2.40 20.69 -24.90
CA ARG A 185 1.15 21.01 -25.63
C ARG A 185 1.30 20.91 -27.15
N ILE A 186 2.43 21.34 -27.71
CA ILE A 186 2.73 21.28 -29.15
C ILE A 186 2.80 19.84 -29.67
N GLU A 187 3.40 18.93 -28.89
CA GLU A 187 3.47 17.50 -29.21
C GLU A 187 2.09 16.85 -29.13
N LYS A 188 1.30 17.19 -28.10
CA LYS A 188 -0.08 16.71 -27.97
C LYS A 188 -0.97 17.20 -29.13
N ILE A 189 -0.76 18.44 -29.61
CA ILE A 189 -1.45 19.01 -30.78
C ILE A 189 -1.07 18.27 -32.07
N SER A 190 0.20 17.88 -32.27
CA SER A 190 0.58 17.12 -33.49
C SER A 190 0.03 15.69 -33.48
N GLN A 191 -0.15 15.09 -32.30
CA GLN A 191 -0.74 13.77 -32.10
C GLN A 191 -2.29 13.77 -32.02
N MET A 192 -2.92 14.95 -32.01
CA MET A 192 -4.37 15.16 -31.81
C MET A 192 -5.27 14.36 -32.77
N PHE A 193 -4.81 14.14 -34.01
CA PHE A 193 -5.50 13.30 -34.99
C PHE A 193 -4.58 12.20 -35.51
N LYS A 194 -5.05 10.95 -35.40
CA LYS A 194 -4.40 9.79 -36.04
C LYS A 194 -4.26 10.05 -37.54
N LEU A 195 -3.16 9.59 -38.14
CA LEU A 195 -2.87 9.73 -39.58
C LEU A 195 -4.07 9.37 -40.48
N ASN A 196 -4.82 8.32 -40.11
CA ASN A 196 -6.02 7.88 -40.81
C ASN A 196 -7.10 8.99 -40.94
N VAL A 197 -7.26 9.85 -39.92
CA VAL A 197 -8.24 10.95 -39.96
C VAL A 197 -7.78 12.03 -40.95
N TRP A 198 -6.50 12.41 -40.93
CA TRP A 198 -5.93 13.34 -41.90
C TRP A 198 -6.08 12.83 -43.35
N LEU A 199 -5.82 11.54 -43.58
CA LEU A 199 -6.03 10.90 -44.89
C LEU A 199 -7.50 10.97 -45.32
N MET A 200 -8.46 10.72 -44.42
CA MET A 200 -9.90 10.85 -44.73
C MET A 200 -10.30 12.29 -45.07
N VAL A 201 -9.75 13.30 -44.39
CA VAL A 201 -9.98 14.72 -44.74
C VAL A 201 -9.44 15.03 -46.13
N VAL A 202 -8.23 14.58 -46.48
CA VAL A 202 -7.65 14.76 -47.82
C VAL A 202 -8.49 14.07 -48.90
N VAL A 203 -8.93 12.83 -48.67
CA VAL A 203 -9.84 12.11 -49.59
C VAL A 203 -11.16 12.86 -49.77
N GLN A 204 -11.75 13.38 -48.68
CA GLN A 204 -12.99 14.16 -48.74
C GLN A 204 -12.83 15.46 -49.55
N ILE A 205 -11.69 16.16 -49.44
CA ILE A 205 -11.37 17.34 -50.27
C ILE A 205 -11.30 16.93 -51.75
N ILE A 206 -10.56 15.87 -52.08
CA ILE A 206 -10.39 15.37 -53.45
C ILE A 206 -11.75 15.01 -54.07
N LEU A 207 -12.58 14.23 -53.36
CA LEU A 207 -13.92 13.87 -53.79
C LEU A 207 -14.79 15.11 -54.02
N SER A 208 -14.80 16.06 -53.07
CA SER A 208 -15.57 17.30 -53.17
C SER A 208 -15.20 18.12 -54.42
N VAL A 209 -13.91 18.23 -54.73
CA VAL A 209 -13.42 18.91 -55.95
C VAL A 209 -13.84 18.15 -57.21
N ILE A 210 -13.75 16.82 -57.23
CA ILE A 210 -14.16 15.99 -58.38
C ILE A 210 -15.66 16.14 -58.65
N PHE A 211 -16.52 16.01 -57.62
CA PHE A 211 -17.97 16.15 -57.77
C PHE A 211 -18.36 17.57 -58.23
N MET A 212 -17.83 18.61 -57.59
CA MET A 212 -18.13 20.00 -57.95
C MET A 212 -17.66 20.34 -59.37
N SER A 213 -16.47 19.89 -59.78
CA SER A 213 -15.95 20.12 -61.13
C SER A 213 -16.75 19.36 -62.20
N ASN A 214 -17.11 18.10 -61.94
CA ASN A 214 -17.90 17.30 -62.88
C ASN A 214 -19.32 17.86 -63.08
N ILE A 215 -19.97 18.33 -62.01
CA ILE A 215 -21.29 18.96 -62.13
C ILE A 215 -21.18 20.32 -62.80
N SER A 216 -20.17 21.14 -62.46
CA SER A 216 -19.88 22.41 -63.16
C SER A 216 -19.76 22.21 -64.68
N LYS A 217 -18.96 21.22 -65.12
CA LYS A 217 -18.78 20.88 -66.55
C LYS A 217 -20.06 20.37 -67.22
N ARG A 218 -20.88 19.57 -66.53
CA ARG A 218 -22.16 19.07 -67.06
C ARG A 218 -23.17 20.21 -67.21
N THR A 219 -23.30 21.06 -66.19
CA THR A 219 -24.22 22.21 -66.21
C THR A 219 -23.82 23.24 -67.27
N SER A 220 -22.54 23.59 -67.41
CA SER A 220 -22.12 24.54 -68.46
C SER A 220 -22.38 24.01 -69.88
N LYS A 221 -22.19 22.70 -70.11
CA LYS A 221 -22.54 22.05 -71.39
C LYS A 221 -24.05 22.04 -71.68
N LEU A 222 -24.90 22.00 -70.64
CA LEU A 222 -26.36 21.99 -70.77
C LEU A 222 -26.96 23.40 -70.92
N SER A 223 -26.41 24.40 -70.24
CA SER A 223 -26.96 25.76 -70.20
C SER A 223 -26.30 26.75 -71.18
N GLY A 224 -25.22 26.35 -71.87
CA GLY A 224 -24.50 27.19 -72.84
C GLY A 224 -23.72 28.36 -72.21
N ASP A 225 -23.70 28.46 -70.89
CA ASP A 225 -23.11 29.58 -70.15
C ASP A 225 -21.59 29.41 -69.98
N LYS A 226 -20.85 30.52 -70.16
CA LYS A 226 -19.39 30.59 -70.05
C LYS A 226 -18.89 30.62 -68.60
N GLY A 227 -19.78 30.64 -67.61
CA GLY A 227 -19.48 30.60 -66.17
C GLY A 227 -18.85 29.32 -65.62
N SER A 228 -18.11 28.56 -66.42
CA SER A 228 -17.41 27.33 -66.02
C SER A 228 -16.30 27.61 -65.00
N LEU A 229 -16.49 27.16 -63.75
CA LEU A 229 -15.43 27.19 -62.74
C LEU A 229 -14.26 26.27 -63.14
N ASN A 230 -13.07 26.84 -63.28
CA ASN A 230 -11.83 26.09 -63.48
C ASN A 230 -11.55 25.15 -62.30
N VAL A 231 -10.79 24.07 -62.54
CA VAL A 231 -10.44 23.08 -61.50
C VAL A 231 -9.70 23.75 -60.33
N SER A 232 -8.70 24.60 -60.63
CA SER A 232 -7.99 25.39 -59.63
C SER A 232 -8.93 26.27 -58.79
N SER A 233 -9.84 27.02 -59.43
CA SER A 233 -10.85 27.82 -58.74
C SER A 233 -11.80 26.98 -57.87
N THR A 234 -12.08 25.73 -58.28
CA THR A 234 -12.90 24.78 -57.51
C THR A 234 -12.16 24.29 -56.26
N ILE A 235 -10.85 24.05 -56.35
CA ILE A 235 -9.98 23.70 -55.21
C ILE A 235 -9.98 24.85 -54.19
N PHE A 236 -9.76 26.09 -54.63
CA PHE A 236 -9.82 27.26 -53.74
C PHE A 236 -11.19 27.41 -53.07
N VAL A 237 -12.30 27.23 -53.80
CA VAL A 237 -13.66 27.26 -53.22
C VAL A 237 -13.84 26.17 -52.15
N VAL A 238 -13.45 24.92 -52.41
CA VAL A 238 -13.57 23.83 -51.43
C VAL A 238 -12.69 24.09 -50.20
N LEU A 239 -11.47 24.60 -50.38
CA LEU A 239 -10.56 24.94 -49.29
C LEU A 239 -11.07 26.13 -48.46
N SER A 240 -11.63 27.17 -49.08
CA SER A 240 -12.26 28.28 -48.38
C SER A 240 -13.41 27.83 -47.48
N ILE A 241 -14.28 26.92 -47.95
CA ILE A 241 -15.37 26.38 -47.13
C ILE A 241 -14.82 25.61 -45.93
N LEU A 242 -13.80 24.77 -46.14
CA LEU A 242 -13.16 23.98 -45.08
C LEU A 242 -12.50 24.87 -44.02
N LEU A 243 -11.94 26.01 -44.42
CA LEU A 243 -11.34 27.02 -43.53
C LEU A 243 -12.36 27.99 -42.92
N GLY A 244 -13.66 27.82 -43.19
CA GLY A 244 -14.72 28.72 -42.69
C GLY A 244 -14.74 30.12 -43.33
N VAL A 245 -14.06 30.31 -44.46
CA VAL A 245 -13.94 31.60 -45.16
C VAL A 245 -15.12 31.79 -46.12
N SER A 246 -15.69 32.99 -46.13
CA SER A 246 -16.80 33.36 -47.02
C SER A 246 -16.37 33.41 -48.50
N ILE A 247 -17.29 33.05 -49.40
CA ILE A 247 -17.04 32.97 -50.84
C ILE A 247 -17.96 33.96 -51.59
N THR A 248 -17.37 34.71 -52.51
CA THR A 248 -18.07 35.75 -53.30
C THR A 248 -18.81 35.22 -54.53
N LYS A 249 -18.58 33.97 -54.95
CA LYS A 249 -19.23 33.33 -56.10
C LYS A 249 -19.98 32.06 -55.67
N VAL A 250 -21.32 32.16 -55.62
CA VAL A 250 -22.23 31.09 -55.18
C VAL A 250 -22.56 30.14 -56.35
N PRO A 251 -22.68 28.81 -56.12
CA PRO A 251 -23.10 27.88 -57.17
C PRO A 251 -24.51 28.15 -57.73
N PHE A 252 -24.60 28.18 -59.07
CA PHE A 252 -25.82 28.54 -59.79
C PHE A 252 -26.89 27.44 -59.81
N SER A 253 -26.50 26.16 -59.90
CA SER A 253 -27.46 25.05 -60.07
C SER A 253 -27.85 24.35 -58.77
N ILE A 254 -29.09 23.86 -58.69
CA ILE A 254 -29.66 23.11 -57.56
C ILE A 254 -28.72 21.98 -57.05
N PRO A 255 -28.20 21.05 -57.88
CA PRO A 255 -27.32 19.99 -57.38
C PRO A 255 -26.01 20.52 -56.77
N GLN A 256 -25.45 21.62 -57.31
CA GLN A 256 -24.27 22.25 -56.71
C GLN A 256 -24.59 22.94 -55.38
N ARG A 257 -25.80 23.50 -55.22
CA ARG A 257 -26.25 24.08 -53.94
C ARG A 257 -26.41 23.01 -52.86
N ILE A 258 -26.96 21.84 -53.19
CA ILE A 258 -27.09 20.71 -52.25
C ILE A 258 -25.69 20.24 -51.78
N LEU A 259 -24.76 20.04 -52.71
CA LEU A 259 -23.38 19.68 -52.36
C LEU A 259 -22.68 20.76 -51.52
N PHE A 260 -22.80 22.03 -51.91
CA PHE A 260 -22.25 23.16 -51.18
C PHE A 260 -22.79 23.25 -49.73
N ILE A 261 -24.10 23.07 -49.53
CA ILE A 261 -24.70 23.01 -48.20
C ILE A 261 -24.14 21.81 -47.42
N SER A 262 -24.09 20.61 -48.03
CA SER A 262 -23.53 19.43 -47.35
C SER A 262 -22.06 19.60 -46.94
N LEU A 263 -21.27 20.31 -47.76
CA LEU A 263 -19.87 20.62 -47.48
C LEU A 263 -19.74 21.68 -46.36
N ILE A 264 -20.65 22.64 -46.26
CA ILE A 264 -20.73 23.58 -45.12
C ILE A 264 -21.06 22.83 -43.82
N TRP A 265 -22.04 21.92 -43.83
CA TRP A 265 -22.37 21.11 -42.65
C TRP A 265 -21.19 20.24 -42.19
N TYR A 266 -20.48 19.62 -43.16
CA TYR A 266 -19.25 18.88 -42.88
C TYR A 266 -18.13 19.78 -42.31
N ALA A 267 -17.86 20.92 -42.94
CA ALA A 267 -16.83 21.84 -42.49
C ALA A 267 -17.13 22.40 -41.09
N PHE A 268 -18.38 22.76 -40.81
CA PHE A 268 -18.84 23.19 -39.49
C PHE A 268 -18.57 22.12 -38.43
N ALA A 269 -19.03 20.88 -38.66
CA ALA A 269 -18.81 19.77 -37.73
C ALA A 269 -17.31 19.49 -37.49
N LEU A 270 -16.51 19.49 -38.56
CA LEU A 270 -15.05 19.30 -38.48
C LEU A 270 -14.38 20.42 -37.68
N SER A 271 -14.75 21.69 -37.91
CA SER A 271 -14.24 22.84 -37.17
C SER A 271 -14.61 22.78 -35.69
N THR A 272 -15.84 22.39 -35.34
CA THR A 272 -16.26 22.22 -33.93
C THR A 272 -15.50 21.10 -33.23
N ILE A 273 -15.29 19.96 -33.89
CA ILE A 273 -14.47 18.85 -33.36
C ILE A 273 -13.01 19.29 -33.18
N PHE A 274 -12.44 19.99 -34.16
CA PHE A 274 -11.09 20.54 -34.06
C PHE A 274 -10.97 21.51 -32.87
N GLN A 275 -11.87 22.49 -32.76
CA GLN A 275 -11.83 23.48 -31.70
C GLN A 275 -12.00 22.87 -30.30
N SER A 276 -12.97 21.97 -30.11
CA SER A 276 -13.22 21.34 -28.80
C SER A 276 -12.04 20.49 -28.32
N LEU A 277 -11.47 19.65 -29.19
CA LEU A 277 -10.28 18.85 -28.87
C LEU A 277 -9.04 19.74 -28.63
N PHE A 278 -8.87 20.82 -29.40
CA PHE A 278 -7.75 21.74 -29.24
C PHE A 278 -7.83 22.51 -27.92
N THR A 279 -9.02 23.00 -27.54
CA THR A 279 -9.27 23.59 -26.23
C THR A 279 -9.02 22.60 -25.10
N SER A 280 -9.47 21.33 -25.24
CA SER A 280 -9.20 20.29 -24.24
C SER A 280 -7.70 20.10 -24.01
N ILE A 281 -6.89 20.01 -25.08
CA ILE A 281 -5.43 19.83 -25.01
C ILE A 281 -4.73 21.06 -24.41
N LEU A 282 -5.25 22.27 -24.64
CA LEU A 282 -4.69 23.49 -24.04
C LEU A 282 -4.95 23.59 -22.53
N VAL A 283 -6.14 23.16 -22.09
CA VAL A 283 -6.53 23.11 -20.68
C VAL A 283 -5.76 22.01 -19.95
N ASP A 284 -5.81 20.79 -20.45
CA ASP A 284 -5.10 19.64 -19.90
C ASP A 284 -4.51 18.77 -21.03
N PRO A 285 -3.17 18.82 -21.27
CA PRO A 285 -2.52 17.95 -22.24
C PRO A 285 -2.38 16.50 -21.74
N GLY A 286 -2.71 16.22 -20.47
CA GLY A 286 -2.40 14.98 -19.80
C GLY A 286 -0.90 14.77 -19.57
N TYR A 287 -0.59 13.62 -18.99
CA TYR A 287 0.76 13.23 -18.58
C TYR A 287 1.25 12.03 -19.40
N TYR A 288 2.56 11.82 -19.46
CA TYR A 288 3.12 10.56 -19.94
C TYR A 288 2.73 9.40 -19.00
N ASP A 289 2.72 8.18 -19.53
CA ASP A 289 2.43 6.99 -18.75
C ASP A 289 3.43 6.83 -17.59
N GLN A 290 2.89 6.76 -16.37
CA GLN A 290 3.66 6.54 -15.15
C GLN A 290 3.80 5.03 -14.89
N ILE A 291 4.90 4.63 -14.26
CA ILE A 291 5.13 3.27 -13.76
C ILE A 291 3.99 2.86 -12.80
N ARG A 292 3.39 1.70 -13.05
CA ARG A 292 2.29 1.12 -12.26
C ARG A 292 2.62 -0.24 -11.67
N ILE A 293 3.52 -1.01 -12.30
CA ILE A 293 3.89 -2.35 -11.85
C ILE A 293 5.37 -2.46 -11.53
N LEU A 294 5.73 -3.44 -10.70
CA LEU A 294 7.11 -3.67 -10.29
C LEU A 294 8.03 -4.01 -11.47
N ASP A 295 7.53 -4.71 -12.49
CA ASP A 295 8.35 -5.09 -13.65
C ASP A 295 8.76 -3.88 -14.49
N GLU A 296 7.87 -2.89 -14.64
CA GLU A 296 8.19 -1.58 -15.24
C GLU A 296 9.23 -0.83 -14.41
N LEU A 297 9.13 -0.90 -13.07
CA LEU A 297 10.13 -0.31 -12.18
C LEU A 297 11.50 -1.00 -12.32
N ILE A 298 11.56 -2.33 -12.30
CA ILE A 298 12.82 -3.07 -12.44
C ILE A 298 13.45 -2.86 -13.82
N ALA A 299 12.64 -2.64 -14.86
CA ALA A 299 13.11 -2.33 -16.22
C ALA A 299 13.53 -0.85 -16.42
N SER A 300 13.29 0.02 -15.45
CA SER A 300 13.63 1.44 -15.52
C SER A 300 15.08 1.73 -15.10
N GLU A 301 15.59 2.89 -15.52
CA GLU A 301 16.88 3.44 -15.07
C GLU A 301 16.74 4.33 -13.82
N PHE A 302 15.68 4.15 -13.03
CA PHE A 302 15.47 4.90 -11.79
C PHE A 302 16.47 4.49 -10.69
N ILE A 303 16.96 5.46 -9.93
CA ILE A 303 17.84 5.24 -8.78
C ILE A 303 16.96 5.02 -7.54
N TYR A 304 17.14 3.88 -6.87
CA TYR A 304 16.50 3.62 -5.59
C TYR A 304 17.26 4.35 -4.48
N TYR A 305 16.64 5.38 -3.91
CA TYR A 305 17.11 6.04 -2.70
C TYR A 305 16.63 5.21 -1.51
N CYS A 306 17.56 4.61 -0.77
CA CYS A 306 17.26 3.70 0.33
C CYS A 306 17.59 4.33 1.70
N ASP A 307 16.62 4.27 2.61
CA ASP A 307 16.81 4.42 4.06
C ASP A 307 17.25 3.06 4.60
N ASP A 308 18.38 3.01 5.32
CA ASP A 308 18.96 1.74 5.78
C ASP A 308 17.96 0.91 6.61
N ASN A 309 17.09 1.53 7.42
CA ASN A 309 16.11 0.80 8.24
C ASN A 309 15.00 0.17 7.40
N ILE A 310 14.56 0.86 6.34
CA ILE A 310 13.53 0.35 5.41
C ILE A 310 14.14 -0.73 4.50
N ASP A 311 15.37 -0.53 4.02
CA ASP A 311 16.08 -1.49 3.16
C ASP A 311 16.34 -2.81 3.91
N ASP A 312 16.87 -2.74 5.13
CA ASP A 312 17.06 -3.91 6.01
C ASP A 312 15.73 -4.57 6.39
N PHE A 313 14.67 -3.81 6.65
CA PHE A 313 13.33 -4.36 6.91
C PHE A 313 12.78 -5.12 5.69
N MET A 314 12.91 -4.57 4.48
CA MET A 314 12.47 -5.22 3.24
C MET A 314 13.27 -6.51 2.97
N ASN A 315 14.57 -6.48 3.20
CA ASN A 315 15.47 -7.63 3.09
C ASN A 315 15.10 -8.75 4.10
N PHE A 316 14.85 -8.38 5.36
CA PHE A 316 14.47 -9.33 6.42
C PHE A 316 13.08 -9.95 6.21
N THR A 317 12.07 -9.15 5.83
CA THR A 317 10.69 -9.61 5.71
C THR A 317 10.38 -10.26 4.37
N THR A 318 11.00 -9.81 3.28
CA THR A 318 10.66 -10.23 1.91
C THR A 318 11.91 -10.47 1.04
N PRO A 319 12.84 -11.36 1.42
CA PRO A 319 14.12 -11.53 0.72
C PRO A 319 13.98 -11.90 -0.76
N GLU A 320 12.99 -12.72 -1.13
CA GLU A 320 12.72 -13.05 -2.54
C GLU A 320 12.27 -11.85 -3.38
N TYR A 321 11.57 -10.89 -2.77
CA TYR A 321 11.12 -9.67 -3.41
C TYR A 321 12.29 -8.69 -3.53
N TYR A 322 12.99 -8.45 -2.42
CA TYR A 322 14.15 -7.58 -2.32
C TYR A 322 15.26 -7.95 -3.33
N ASN A 323 15.54 -9.25 -3.49
CA ASN A 323 16.54 -9.75 -4.44
C ASN A 323 16.14 -9.64 -5.92
N LYS A 324 14.85 -9.42 -6.23
CA LYS A 324 14.39 -9.14 -7.62
C LYS A 324 14.63 -7.68 -8.01
N VAL A 325 14.70 -6.77 -7.04
CA VAL A 325 14.87 -5.33 -7.27
C VAL A 325 16.35 -4.99 -7.54
N LYS A 326 16.69 -4.89 -8.83
CA LYS A 326 18.04 -4.65 -9.35
C LYS A 326 18.36 -3.18 -9.67
N LEU A 327 17.66 -2.25 -9.04
CA LEU A 327 17.89 -0.81 -9.19
C LEU A 327 19.27 -0.40 -8.64
N GLU A 328 19.87 0.66 -9.18
CA GLU A 328 21.02 1.33 -8.55
C GLU A 328 20.58 1.85 -7.17
N ARG A 329 21.34 1.56 -6.11
CA ARG A 329 20.99 1.94 -4.74
C ARG A 329 21.86 3.07 -4.23
N ARG A 330 21.21 4.13 -3.72
CA ARG A 330 21.85 5.29 -3.10
C ARG A 330 21.35 5.43 -1.66
N ARG A 331 22.23 5.18 -0.69
CA ARG A 331 21.90 5.32 0.73
C ARG A 331 21.71 6.80 1.09
N VAL A 332 20.70 7.07 1.92
CA VAL A 332 20.49 8.39 2.53
C VAL A 332 20.65 8.25 4.04
N TYR A 333 21.67 8.91 4.61
CA TYR A 333 22.06 8.73 6.02
C TYR A 333 21.19 9.52 7.02
N GLU A 334 20.35 10.45 6.55
CA GLU A 334 19.48 11.27 7.41
C GLU A 334 18.01 11.14 6.95
N SER A 335 17.17 10.59 7.83
CA SER A 335 15.76 10.28 7.51
C SER A 335 14.90 11.52 7.23
N GLU A 336 15.31 12.71 7.69
CA GLU A 336 14.62 13.98 7.39
C GLU A 336 14.82 14.41 5.93
N PHE A 337 16.00 14.12 5.35
CA PHE A 337 16.31 14.44 3.96
C PHE A 337 15.94 13.33 2.96
N TYR A 338 15.55 12.14 3.43
CA TYR A 338 15.10 11.03 2.58
C TYR A 338 14.05 11.47 1.55
N TYR A 339 12.95 12.08 2.03
CA TYR A 339 11.88 12.57 1.15
C TYR A 339 12.28 13.81 0.36
N VAL A 340 13.09 14.72 0.93
CA VAL A 340 13.57 15.92 0.24
C VAL A 340 14.41 15.52 -0.99
N SER A 341 15.35 14.60 -0.82
CA SER A 341 16.22 14.11 -1.89
C SER A 341 15.46 13.43 -3.03
N TYR A 342 14.27 12.89 -2.77
CA TYR A 342 13.35 12.37 -3.78
C TYR A 342 12.64 13.49 -4.54
N PHE A 343 12.10 14.51 -3.85
CA PHE A 343 11.45 15.65 -4.52
C PHE A 343 12.41 16.51 -5.34
N GLU A 344 13.71 16.51 -5.03
CA GLU A 344 14.74 17.20 -5.81
C GLU A 344 15.15 16.45 -7.10
N ASN A 345 14.94 15.13 -7.16
CA ASN A 345 15.50 14.28 -8.21
C ASN A 345 14.41 13.59 -9.05
N ASN A 346 14.21 14.06 -10.28
CA ASN A 346 13.27 13.45 -11.24
C ASN A 346 13.59 11.99 -11.61
N ASN A 347 14.76 11.45 -11.23
CA ASN A 347 15.15 10.06 -11.43
C ASN A 347 15.33 9.27 -10.11
N ALA A 348 14.72 9.73 -9.01
CA ALA A 348 14.71 9.04 -7.73
C ALA A 348 13.42 8.24 -7.51
N VAL A 349 13.55 7.06 -6.91
CA VAL A 349 12.44 6.22 -6.45
C VAL A 349 12.72 5.85 -4.99
N LEU A 350 11.68 5.77 -4.16
CA LEU A 350 11.81 5.39 -2.74
C LEU A 350 10.80 4.32 -2.32
N VAL A 351 11.07 3.66 -1.19
CA VAL A 351 10.15 2.75 -0.49
C VAL A 351 9.71 3.40 0.82
N GLY A 352 8.44 3.31 1.16
CA GLY A 352 7.92 3.85 2.43
C GLY A 352 6.63 3.18 2.87
N PHE A 353 6.33 3.29 4.17
CA PHE A 353 5.02 2.96 4.70
C PHE A 353 3.99 4.03 4.28
N HIS A 354 2.77 3.60 3.99
CA HIS A 354 1.76 4.41 3.31
C HIS A 354 1.23 5.61 4.11
N ILE A 355 1.27 5.59 5.44
CA ILE A 355 0.34 6.39 6.25
C ILE A 355 1.00 7.49 7.11
N PHE A 356 0.26 8.60 7.19
CA PHE A 356 0.34 9.72 8.14
C PHE A 356 1.24 10.93 7.82
N TYR A 357 1.15 11.39 6.57
CA TYR A 357 1.14 12.83 6.27
C TYR A 357 -0.20 13.28 5.66
N SER A 358 -1.30 13.02 6.37
CA SER A 358 -2.47 13.89 6.21
C SER A 358 -2.24 15.14 7.07
N THR A 359 -1.77 16.20 6.40
CA THR A 359 -1.79 17.61 6.84
C THR A 359 -1.11 17.95 8.18
N LEU A 360 0.06 18.59 8.05
CA LEU A 360 0.39 19.81 8.79
C LEU A 360 -0.75 20.85 8.69
#